data_AF-A0A5C9E7U2-F1
#
_entry.id   AF-A0A5C9E7U2-F1
#
_cell.length_a   1.000
_cell.length_b   1.000
_cell.length_c   1.000
_cell.angle_alpha   90.00
_cell.angle_beta   90.00
_cell.angle_gamma   90.00
#
_symmetry.space_group_name_H-M   'P 1'
#
loop_
_entity.id
_entity.type
_entity.pdbx_description
1 polymer ?
#
loop_
_entity_poly.entity_id
_entity_poly.type
_entity_poly.pdbx_seq_one_letter_code
_entity_poly.pdbx_strand_id
1 'polypeptide(L)'
;MPTKEEITELAYRRYKSGESYEKSVWYLAYFTEKIKTNIRDYNNSIKPLQSENLILLLNENVNGSLFEPDEEKVRELAERVYSDHPEKSKLHWFIAEKMLLLEEIENIIRKNYDEPEINDNNSE
;
A
#
# COMPACT_ATOMS: atom_id res chain seq x y z
N MET A 1 1.08 -8.61 -7.69
CA MET A 1 0.58 -8.94 -6.34
C MET A 1 1.68 -9.62 -5.55
N PRO A 2 1.90 -9.25 -4.27
CA PRO A 2 2.95 -9.83 -3.44
C PRO A 2 2.73 -11.32 -3.19
N THR A 3 3.80 -12.10 -3.27
CA THR A 3 3.78 -13.54 -2.97
C THR A 3 3.79 -13.80 -1.46
N LYS A 4 3.32 -14.97 -1.05
CA LYS A 4 3.32 -15.36 0.37
C LYS A 4 4.75 -15.38 0.93
N GLU A 5 5.70 -15.82 0.12
CA GLU A 5 7.12 -15.91 0.45
C GLU A 5 7.72 -14.53 0.74
N GLU A 6 7.50 -13.54 -0.15
CA GLU A 6 8.01 -12.17 0.01
C GLU A 6 7.47 -11.51 1.28
N ILE A 7 6.16 -11.62 1.49
CA ILE A 7 5.53 -11.07 2.67
C ILE A 7 6.08 -11.80 3.92
N THR A 8 6.40 -13.11 3.84
CA THR A 8 6.84 -13.90 5.01
C THR A 8 8.23 -13.47 5.43
N GLU A 9 9.10 -13.28 4.44
CA GLU A 9 10.44 -12.76 4.66
C GLU A 9 10.40 -11.36 5.30
N LEU A 10 9.58 -10.46 4.76
CA LEU A 10 9.48 -9.10 5.28
C LEU A 10 8.86 -9.06 6.69
N ALA A 11 7.81 -9.86 6.94
CA ALA A 11 7.21 -9.98 8.27
C ALA A 11 8.20 -10.53 9.30
N TYR A 12 9.05 -11.49 8.91
CA TYR A 12 10.11 -12.02 9.77
C TYR A 12 11.18 -10.96 10.08
N ARG A 13 11.59 -10.16 9.09
CA ARG A 13 12.51 -9.03 9.31
C ARG A 13 11.93 -8.02 10.31
N ARG A 14 10.63 -7.69 10.20
CA ARG A 14 9.95 -6.83 11.19
C ARG A 14 9.94 -7.43 12.58
N TYR A 15 9.62 -8.72 12.70
CA TYR A 15 9.69 -9.43 13.98
C TYR A 15 11.07 -9.31 14.64
N LYS A 16 12.14 -9.45 13.85
CA LYS A 16 13.51 -9.31 14.33
C LYS A 16 13.90 -7.89 14.72
N SER A 17 13.19 -6.87 14.25
CA SER A 17 13.49 -5.47 14.58
C SER A 17 13.21 -5.11 16.04
N GLY A 18 12.38 -5.91 16.73
CA GLY A 18 12.02 -5.66 18.13
C GLY A 18 11.09 -4.46 18.33
N GLU A 19 10.43 -3.96 17.28
CA GLU A 19 9.47 -2.86 17.38
C GLU A 19 8.39 -3.08 18.43
N SER A 20 7.86 -2.02 19.07
CA SER A 20 6.79 -2.17 20.06
C SER A 20 5.46 -2.54 19.41
N TYR A 21 4.52 -3.06 20.22
CA TYR A 21 3.20 -3.41 19.74
C TYR A 21 2.44 -2.19 19.20
N GLU A 22 2.46 -1.10 19.96
CA GLU A 22 1.85 0.19 19.63
C GLU A 22 2.39 0.71 18.29
N LYS A 23 3.69 0.57 18.07
CA LYS A 23 4.33 0.98 16.83
C LYS A 23 3.88 0.12 15.65
N SER A 24 3.76 -1.20 15.83
CA SER A 24 3.20 -2.09 14.80
C SER A 24 1.74 -1.75 14.49
N VAL A 25 0.92 -1.45 15.51
CA VAL A 25 -0.47 -1.00 15.31
C VAL A 25 -0.51 0.28 14.49
N TRP A 26 0.29 1.28 14.85
CA TRP A 26 0.38 2.53 14.11
C TRP A 26 0.79 2.31 12.65
N TYR A 27 1.81 1.49 12.40
CA TYR A 27 2.25 1.19 11.04
C TYR A 27 1.18 0.50 10.21
N LEU A 28 0.45 -0.45 10.80
CA LEU A 28 -0.64 -1.12 10.10
C LEU A 28 -1.72 -0.11 9.70
N ALA A 29 -2.11 0.76 10.62
CA ALA A 29 -3.09 1.80 10.35
C ALA A 29 -2.62 2.77 9.26
N TYR A 30 -1.38 3.25 9.38
CA TYR A 30 -0.76 4.17 8.42
C TYR A 30 -0.74 3.59 7.00
N PHE A 31 -0.20 2.39 6.79
CA PHE A 31 -0.12 1.81 5.45
C PHE A 31 -1.51 1.48 4.88
N THR A 32 -2.46 1.11 5.74
CA THR A 32 -3.85 0.85 5.33
C THR A 32 -4.51 2.13 4.81
N GLU A 33 -4.44 3.23 5.56
CA GLU A 33 -5.01 4.51 5.13
C GLU A 33 -4.26 5.11 3.94
N LYS A 34 -2.93 4.90 3.85
CA LYS A 34 -2.15 5.33 2.68
C LYS A 34 -2.65 4.64 1.42
N ILE A 35 -2.91 3.32 1.48
CA ILE A 35 -3.52 2.62 0.35
C ILE A 35 -4.88 3.22 0.02
N LYS A 36 -5.79 3.35 0.99
CA LYS A 36 -7.15 3.91 0.78
C LYS A 36 -7.15 5.31 0.17
N THR A 37 -6.19 6.14 0.55
CA THR A 37 -6.05 7.51 0.04
C THR A 37 -5.67 7.52 -1.45
N ASN A 38 -4.90 6.51 -1.88
CA ASN A 38 -4.32 6.44 -3.21
C ASN A 38 -5.08 5.51 -4.17
N ILE A 39 -5.99 4.68 -3.68
CA ILE A 39 -6.87 3.86 -4.51
C ILE A 39 -8.27 4.47 -4.62
N ARG A 40 -8.88 4.38 -5.79
CA ARG A 40 -10.31 4.63 -6.00
C ARG A 40 -11.10 3.52 -5.35
N ASP A 41 -11.98 3.90 -4.45
CA ASP A 41 -12.94 2.97 -3.86
C ASP A 41 -14.02 2.67 -4.91
N TYR A 42 -13.87 1.60 -5.69
CA TYR A 42 -14.96 1.08 -6.51
C TYR A 42 -15.96 0.35 -5.60
N ASN A 43 -16.87 1.11 -5.00
CA ASN A 43 -18.14 0.65 -4.43
C ASN A 43 -18.06 -0.64 -3.60
N ASN A 44 -17.17 -0.72 -2.61
CA ASN A 44 -17.18 -1.83 -1.63
C ASN A 44 -17.08 -3.24 -2.26
N SER A 45 -16.65 -3.32 -3.52
CA SER A 45 -16.67 -4.54 -4.33
C SER A 45 -15.24 -4.91 -4.68
N ILE A 46 -14.47 -5.33 -3.67
CA ILE A 46 -13.12 -5.87 -3.89
C ILE A 46 -13.27 -7.22 -4.58
N LYS A 47 -13.40 -7.22 -5.91
CA LYS A 47 -13.18 -8.42 -6.72
C LYS A 47 -11.71 -8.85 -6.55
N PRO A 48 -11.41 -10.15 -6.61
CA PRO A 48 -10.04 -10.63 -6.52
C PRO A 48 -9.17 -9.94 -7.58
N LEU A 49 -8.19 -9.17 -7.13
CA LEU A 49 -7.34 -8.36 -7.99
C LEU A 49 -6.48 -9.27 -8.88
N GLN A 50 -6.58 -9.09 -10.19
CA GLN A 50 -5.50 -9.48 -11.11
C GLN A 50 -4.56 -8.27 -11.26
N SER A 51 -3.26 -8.52 -11.14
CA SER A 51 -2.18 -7.52 -11.07
C SER A 51 -2.21 -6.47 -12.19
N GLU A 52 -2.77 -6.82 -13.35
CA GLU A 52 -2.75 -6.01 -14.58
C GLU A 52 -3.65 -4.76 -14.54
N ASN A 53 -4.58 -4.65 -13.57
CA ASN A 53 -5.55 -3.55 -13.51
C ASN A 53 -5.39 -2.60 -12.30
N LEU A 54 -4.30 -2.71 -11.54
CA LEU A 54 -4.04 -1.84 -10.37
C LEU A 54 -3.98 -0.35 -10.75
N ILE A 55 -3.48 -0.01 -11.95
CA ILE A 55 -3.46 1.36 -12.48
C ILE A 55 -4.87 1.99 -12.55
N LEU A 56 -5.89 1.20 -12.92
CA LEU A 56 -7.28 1.65 -13.06
C LEU A 56 -7.93 1.96 -11.71
N LEU A 57 -7.33 1.44 -10.64
CA LEU A 57 -7.73 1.66 -9.27
C LEU A 57 -6.98 2.81 -8.63
N LEU A 58 -6.04 3.50 -9.31
CA LEU A 58 -5.37 4.66 -8.72
C LEU A 58 -6.27 5.89 -8.77
N ASN A 59 -6.27 6.66 -7.68
CA ASN A 59 -6.94 7.95 -7.61
C ASN A 59 -6.46 8.84 -8.79
N GLU A 60 -7.38 9.45 -9.55
CA GLU A 60 -7.02 10.21 -10.77
C GLU A 60 -6.11 11.41 -10.49
N ASN A 61 -6.03 11.85 -9.23
CA ASN A 61 -5.15 12.93 -8.81
C ASN A 61 -3.71 12.46 -8.55
N VAL A 62 -3.43 11.16 -8.54
CA VAL A 62 -2.08 10.60 -8.31
C VAL A 62 -1.21 10.92 -9.54
N ASN A 63 -0.43 12.00 -9.42
CA ASN A 63 0.43 12.53 -10.47
C ASN A 63 1.90 12.31 -10.11
N GLY A 64 2.44 11.14 -10.47
CA GLY A 64 3.85 10.77 -10.27
C GLY A 64 4.25 10.33 -8.85
N SER A 65 3.42 10.57 -7.83
CA SER A 65 3.69 10.12 -6.45
C SER A 65 2.44 9.86 -5.62
N LEU A 66 2.59 9.03 -4.58
CA LEU A 66 1.53 8.72 -3.64
C LEU A 66 1.28 9.86 -2.65
N PHE A 67 0.01 10.10 -2.35
CA PHE A 67 -0.42 10.99 -1.29
C PHE A 67 -0.20 10.36 0.09
N GLU A 68 0.12 11.20 1.07
CA GLU A 68 0.11 10.81 2.47
C GLU A 68 -1.33 10.69 2.99
N PRO A 69 -1.61 9.73 3.89
CA PRO A 69 -2.91 9.61 4.50
C PRO A 69 -3.16 10.74 5.50
N ASP A 70 -4.44 11.00 5.75
CA ASP A 70 -4.89 11.87 6.83
C ASP A 70 -4.55 11.25 8.21
N GLU A 71 -3.78 11.98 9.03
CA GLU A 71 -3.33 11.54 10.34
C GLU A 71 -4.49 11.24 11.29
N GLU A 72 -5.61 11.97 11.20
CA GLU A 72 -6.78 11.71 12.03
C GLU A 72 -7.38 10.33 11.72
N LYS A 73 -7.49 9.97 10.44
CA LYS A 73 -7.97 8.65 10.02
C LYS A 73 -7.01 7.54 10.43
N VAL A 74 -5.70 7.80 10.36
CA VAL A 74 -4.67 6.87 10.84
C VAL A 74 -4.84 6.61 12.33
N ARG A 75 -5.02 7.66 13.13
CA ARG A 75 -5.24 7.56 14.58
C ARG A 75 -6.51 6.80 14.91
N GLU A 76 -7.64 7.11 14.27
CA GLU A 76 -8.91 6.39 14.48
C GLU A 76 -8.81 4.90 14.11
N LEU A 77 -8.09 4.56 13.04
CA LEU A 77 -7.85 3.16 12.68
C LEU A 77 -6.90 2.49 13.67
N ALA A 78 -5.84 3.17 14.11
CA ALA A 78 -4.89 2.65 15.09
C ALA A 78 -5.58 2.34 16.43
N GLU A 79 -6.47 3.23 16.91
CA GLU A 79 -7.25 3.01 18.13
C GLU A 79 -8.15 1.76 18.01
N ARG A 80 -8.82 1.58 16.87
CA ARG A 80 -9.64 0.38 16.61
C ARG A 80 -8.80 -0.89 16.60
N VAL A 81 -7.70 -0.89 15.85
CA VAL A 81 -6.78 -2.05 15.79
C VAL A 81 -6.19 -2.37 17.16
N TYR A 82 -5.82 -1.34 17.94
CA TYR A 82 -5.33 -1.54 19.30
C TYR A 82 -6.38 -2.19 20.20
N SER A 83 -7.63 -1.72 20.11
CA SER A 83 -8.77 -2.25 20.87
C SER A 83 -9.09 -3.71 20.49
N ASP A 84 -8.96 -4.08 19.21
CA ASP A 84 -9.16 -5.46 18.74
C ASP A 84 -8.06 -6.41 19.23
N HIS A 85 -6.93 -5.85 19.70
CA HIS A 85 -5.79 -6.54 20.27
C HIS A 85 -5.31 -7.76 19.45
N PRO A 86 -5.07 -7.63 18.13
CA PRO A 86 -4.58 -8.73 17.31
C PRO A 86 -3.19 -9.18 17.77
N GLU A 87 -2.87 -10.45 17.50
CA GLU A 87 -1.52 -10.97 17.73
C GLU A 87 -0.46 -10.18 16.94
N LYS A 88 0.68 -9.91 17.58
CA LYS A 88 1.76 -9.13 16.97
C LYS A 88 2.32 -9.75 15.70
N SER A 89 2.36 -11.07 15.60
CA SER A 89 2.73 -11.80 14.38
C SER A 89 1.82 -11.46 13.21
N LYS A 90 0.51 -11.36 13.46
CA LYS A 90 -0.50 -10.96 12.46
C LYS A 90 -0.31 -9.50 12.06
N LEU A 91 0.01 -8.61 13.00
CA LEU A 91 0.37 -7.22 12.69
C LEU A 91 1.56 -7.16 11.72
N HIS A 92 2.67 -7.82 12.04
CA HIS A 92 3.85 -7.83 11.15
C HIS A 92 3.54 -8.39 9.77
N TRP A 93 2.71 -9.44 9.71
CA TRP A 93 2.26 -10.03 8.46
C TRP A 93 1.47 -9.05 7.60
N PHE A 94 0.44 -8.41 8.17
CA PHE A 94 -0.36 -7.44 7.43
C PHE A 94 0.43 -6.20 7.06
N ILE A 95 1.31 -5.70 7.93
CA ILE A 95 2.18 -4.56 7.60
C ILE A 95 3.06 -4.90 6.39
N ALA A 96 3.69 -6.09 6.38
CA ALA A 96 4.51 -6.53 5.26
C ALA A 96 3.70 -6.59 3.95
N GLU A 97 2.47 -7.12 3.99
CA GLU A 97 1.61 -7.21 2.82
C GLU A 97 1.28 -5.82 2.26
N LYS A 98 0.91 -4.89 3.13
CA LYS A 98 0.55 -3.52 2.73
C LYS A 98 1.76 -2.73 2.21
N MET A 99 2.94 -2.94 2.79
CA MET A 99 4.19 -2.33 2.30
C MET A 99 4.51 -2.79 0.88
N LEU A 100 4.45 -4.10 0.61
CA LEU A 100 4.75 -4.65 -0.72
C LEU A 100 3.69 -4.22 -1.75
N LEU A 101 2.43 -4.12 -1.35
CA LEU A 101 1.38 -3.60 -2.23
C LEU A 101 1.61 -2.13 -2.59
N LEU A 102 2.01 -1.29 -1.62
CA LEU A 102 2.36 0.11 -1.88
C LEU A 102 3.57 0.23 -2.80
N GLU A 103 4.59 -0.59 -2.61
CA GLU A 103 5.76 -0.65 -3.50
C GLU A 103 5.37 -1.03 -4.94
N GLU A 104 4.48 -2.02 -5.10
CA GLU A 104 3.94 -2.40 -6.41
C GLU A 104 3.18 -1.23 -7.07
N ILE A 105 2.35 -0.52 -6.30
CA ILE A 105 1.64 0.67 -6.77
C ILE A 105 2.63 1.78 -7.18
N GLU A 106 3.63 2.08 -6.36
CA GLU A 106 4.66 3.08 -6.68
C GLU A 106 5.41 2.72 -7.96
N ASN A 107 5.76 1.45 -8.14
CA ASN A 107 6.44 0.97 -9.34
C ASN A 107 5.56 1.12 -10.59
N ILE A 108 4.25 0.88 -10.47
CA ILE A 108 3.29 1.10 -11.56
C ILE A 108 3.23 2.59 -11.91
N ILE A 109 3.14 3.48 -10.92
CA ILE A 109 3.13 4.93 -11.14
C ILE A 109 4.41 5.35 -11.88
N ARG A 110 5.59 4.99 -11.36
CA ARG A 110 6.87 5.36 -11.99
C ARG A 110 6.95 4.90 -13.44
N LYS A 111 6.59 3.64 -13.73
CA LYS A 111 6.60 3.11 -15.10
C LYS A 111 5.70 3.88 -16.08
N ASN A 112 4.54 4.34 -15.62
CA ASN A 112 3.59 5.06 -16.48
C ASN A 112 3.88 6.57 -16.59
N TYR A 113 4.66 7.13 -15.66
CA TYR A 113 5.03 8.56 -15.66
C TYR A 113 6.45 8.82 -16.21
N ASP A 114 7.35 7.84 -16.17
CA ASP A 114 8.73 7.94 -16.67
C ASP A 114 8.90 7.41 -18.11
N GLU A 115 7.86 6.89 -18.78
CA GLU A 115 7.91 6.66 -20.23
C GLU A 115 7.63 7.99 -20.95
N PRO A 116 8.64 8.66 -21.55
CA PRO A 116 8.35 9.73 -22.48
C PRO A 116 7.55 9.14 -23.64
N GLU A 117 6.41 9.74 -23.99
CA GLU A 117 5.83 9.59 -25.31
C GLU A 117 6.93 9.92 -26.33
N ILE A 118 7.52 8.89 -26.94
CA ILE A 118 8.30 9.07 -28.16
C ILE A 118 7.28 9.51 -29.21
N ASN A 119 7.11 10.83 -29.32
CA ASN A 119 6.44 11.45 -30.45
C ASN A 119 7.34 11.24 -31.67
N ASP A 120 7.18 10.10 -32.34
CA ASP A 120 7.64 9.88 -33.70
C ASP A 120 6.79 10.73 -34.66
N ASN A 121 6.99 12.03 -34.60
CA ASN A 121 6.54 12.98 -35.61
C ASN A 121 7.66 14.00 -35.82
N ASN A 122 8.55 13.68 -36.76
CA ASN A 122 8.99 14.57 -37.83
C ASN A 122 10.23 13.96 -38.51
N SER A 123 9.97 13.21 -39.58
CA SER A 123 10.91 13.05 -40.68
C SER A 123 10.11 13.33 -41.96
N GLU A 124 10.01 14.62 -42.29
CA GLU A 124 9.80 15.09 -43.67
C GLU A 124 11.15 15.47 -44.27
#